data_AF-A0AAU2I1J4-F1
#
_entry.id   AF-A0AAU2I1J4-F1
#
_cell.length_a   1.000
_cell.length_b   1.000
_cell.length_c   1.000
_cell.angle_alpha   90.00
_cell.angle_beta   90.00
_cell.angle_gamma   90.00
#
_symmetry.space_group_name_H-M   'P 1'
#
loop_
_entity.id
_entity.type
_entity.pdbx_description
1 polymer ?
#
loop_
_entity_poly.entity_id
_entity_poly.type
_entity_poly.pdbx_seq_one_letter_code
_entity_poly.pdbx_strand_id
1 'polypeptide(L)'
;MTRNVPDLPEALVRKHLQEVLDTCRETNKQPSVLMLARRLDLTNTTFRRRYPDIAREIADHRAAPAAPRSGPTAHDRLVARNAKLRRRNRELTSQLAVAVAQIQFRHSARPSSRRT
;
A
#
# COMPACT_ATOMS: atom_id res chain seq x y z
N MET A 1 -31.03 -25.03 -2.92
CA MET A 1 -30.14 -25.27 -1.77
C MET A 1 -29.82 -23.96 -1.07
N THR A 2 -30.64 -23.58 -0.10
CA THR A 2 -30.41 -22.41 0.77
C THR A 2 -29.61 -22.87 1.98
N ARG A 3 -28.30 -22.61 2.01
CA ARG A 3 -27.52 -22.75 3.24
C ARG A 3 -28.10 -21.76 4.25
N ASN A 4 -28.76 -22.28 5.27
CA ASN A 4 -29.22 -21.54 6.44
C ASN A 4 -27.95 -21.16 7.22
N VAL A 5 -27.30 -20.07 6.83
CA VAL A 5 -26.14 -19.53 7.54
C VAL A 5 -26.69 -18.79 8.76
N PRO A 6 -26.25 -19.11 9.99
CA PRO A 6 -26.74 -18.44 11.19
C PRO A 6 -26.59 -16.93 11.06
N ASP A 7 -27.53 -16.18 11.65
CA ASP A 7 -27.45 -14.73 11.73
C ASP A 7 -26.09 -14.34 12.30
N LEU A 8 -25.20 -13.82 11.46
CA LEU A 8 -23.95 -13.29 11.98
C LEU A 8 -24.29 -11.98 12.68
N PRO A 9 -23.83 -11.77 13.92
CA PRO A 9 -24.09 -10.51 14.61
C PRO A 9 -23.57 -9.36 13.76
N GLU A 10 -24.40 -8.33 13.56
CA GLU A 10 -24.09 -7.17 12.71
C GLU A 10 -22.75 -6.51 13.10
N ALA A 11 -22.41 -6.55 14.39
CA ALA A 11 -21.14 -6.09 14.93
C ALA A 11 -19.92 -6.78 14.30
N LEU A 12 -20.01 -8.08 14.02
CA LEU A 12 -18.95 -8.86 13.38
C LEU A 12 -18.84 -8.51 11.88
N VAL A 13 -19.97 -8.29 11.21
CA VAL A 13 -20.00 -7.84 9.81
C VAL A 13 -19.38 -6.44 9.67
N ARG A 14 -19.69 -5.52 10.60
CA ARG A 14 -19.09 -4.18 10.64
C ARG A 14 -17.59 -4.22 10.94
N LYS A 15 -17.14 -5.10 11.83
CA LYS A 15 -15.71 -5.30 12.08
C LYS A 15 -14.98 -5.75 10.82
N HIS A 16 -15.51 -6.73 10.09
CA HIS A 16 -14.92 -7.17 8.83
C HIS A 16 -15.01 -6.13 7.72
N LEU A 17 -16.06 -5.30 7.68
CA LEU A 17 -16.12 -4.14 6.81
C LEU A 17 -14.96 -3.19 7.09
N GLN A 18 -14.72 -2.85 8.36
CA GLN A 18 -13.63 -1.98 8.77
C GLN A 18 -12.26 -2.54 8.35
N GLU A 19 -12.03 -3.83 8.58
CA GLU A 19 -10.81 -4.52 8.13
C GLU A 19 -10.66 -4.51 6.60
N VAL A 20 -11.77 -4.63 5.85
CA VAL A 20 -11.73 -4.52 4.38
C VAL A 20 -11.38 -3.10 3.95
N LEU A 21 -11.96 -2.09 4.60
CA LEU A 21 -11.68 -0.69 4.32
C LEU A 21 -10.20 -0.35 4.60
N ASP A 22 -9.64 -0.86 5.69
CA ASP A 22 -8.24 -0.60 6.06
C ASP A 22 -7.27 -1.34 5.12
N THR A 23 -7.52 -2.61 4.78
CA THR A 23 -6.71 -3.31 3.75
C THR A 23 -6.82 -2.62 2.37
N CYS A 24 -7.99 -2.12 2.01
CA CYS A 24 -8.21 -1.35 0.79
C CYS A 24 -7.45 -0.01 0.79
N ARG A 25 -7.38 0.67 1.94
CA ARG A 25 -6.59 1.91 2.12
C ARG A 25 -5.09 1.65 1.96
N GLU A 26 -4.59 0.53 2.51
CA GLU A 26 -3.19 0.14 2.40
C GLU A 26 -2.80 -0.27 0.97
N THR A 27 -3.69 -0.99 0.29
CA THR A 27 -3.47 -1.50 -1.08
C THR A 27 -3.93 -0.55 -2.18
N ASN A 28 -4.49 0.61 -1.81
CA ASN A 28 -5.06 1.61 -2.70
C ASN A 28 -6.15 1.06 -3.65
N LYS A 29 -6.88 0.03 -3.20
CA LYS A 29 -7.98 -0.61 -3.94
C LYS A 29 -9.32 -0.12 -3.42
N GLN A 30 -10.31 0.02 -4.31
CA GLN A 30 -11.66 0.35 -3.87
C GLN A 30 -12.34 -0.86 -3.18
N PRO A 31 -13.01 -0.64 -2.04
CA PRO A 31 -13.79 -1.69 -1.39
C PRO A 31 -14.98 -2.09 -2.27
N SER A 32 -15.25 -3.40 -2.35
CA SER A 32 -16.37 -3.94 -3.11
C SER A 32 -17.22 -4.85 -2.24
N VAL A 33 -18.53 -4.79 -2.44
CA VAL A 33 -19.52 -5.65 -1.77
C VAL A 33 -19.16 -7.14 -1.95
N LEU A 34 -18.62 -7.51 -3.11
CA LEU A 34 -18.18 -8.88 -3.38
C LEU A 34 -16.98 -9.30 -2.53
N MET A 35 -16.09 -8.35 -2.22
CA MET A 35 -14.87 -8.61 -1.44
C MET A 35 -15.23 -8.89 0.02
N LEU A 36 -16.17 -8.13 0.58
CA LEU A 36 -16.69 -8.39 1.92
C LEU A 36 -17.49 -9.69 1.99
N ALA A 37 -18.34 -9.97 1.00
CA ALA A 37 -19.10 -11.22 0.93
C ALA A 37 -18.18 -12.46 0.89
N ARG A 38 -17.10 -12.43 0.09
CA ARG A 38 -16.09 -13.49 0.06
C ARG A 38 -15.38 -13.68 1.40
N ARG A 39 -15.13 -12.60 2.14
CA ARG A 39 -14.45 -12.65 3.45
C ARG A 39 -15.33 -13.27 4.55
N LEU A 40 -16.64 -13.23 4.35
CA LEU A 40 -17.66 -13.80 5.25
C LEU A 40 -18.14 -15.18 4.78
N ASP A 41 -17.54 -15.76 3.74
CA ASP A 41 -17.99 -16.99 3.07
C ASP A 41 -19.47 -16.95 2.63
N LEU A 42 -19.95 -15.76 2.28
CA LEU A 42 -21.31 -15.52 1.79
C LEU A 42 -21.31 -15.27 0.27
N THR A 43 -22.36 -15.74 -0.40
CA THR A 43 -22.61 -15.33 -1.78
C THR A 43 -23.04 -13.86 -1.81
N ASN A 44 -22.73 -13.15 -2.90
CA ASN A 44 -23.09 -11.73 -3.03
C ASN A 44 -24.61 -11.50 -2.90
N THR A 45 -25.41 -12.43 -3.42
CA THR A 45 -26.88 -12.40 -3.34
C THR A 45 -27.39 -12.59 -1.91
N THR A 46 -26.80 -13.53 -1.15
CA THR A 46 -27.14 -13.71 0.26
C THR A 46 -26.71 -12.52 1.10
N PHE A 47 -25.53 -11.97 0.86
CA PHE A 47 -25.03 -10.78 1.55
C PHE A 47 -25.93 -9.57 1.33
N ARG A 48 -26.30 -9.27 0.07
CA ARG A 48 -27.21 -8.16 -0.27
C ARG A 48 -28.61 -8.29 0.31
N ARG A 49 -29.13 -9.52 0.43
CA ARG A 49 -30.45 -9.78 1.03
C ARG A 49 -30.44 -9.64 2.55
N ARG A 50 -29.33 -10.00 3.21
CA ARG A 50 -29.23 -10.01 4.67
C ARG A 50 -28.77 -8.67 5.25
N TYR A 51 -27.89 -7.97 4.54
CA TYR A 51 -27.31 -6.70 4.96
C TYR A 51 -27.44 -5.64 3.85
N PRO A 52 -28.68 -5.26 3.47
CA PRO A 52 -28.91 -4.30 2.39
C PRO A 52 -28.31 -2.93 2.72
N ASP A 53 -28.36 -2.51 3.98
CA ASP A 53 -27.83 -1.21 4.43
C ASP A 53 -26.30 -1.14 4.31
N ILE A 54 -25.60 -2.21 4.71
CA ILE A 54 -24.15 -2.31 4.59
C ILE A 54 -23.71 -2.40 3.12
N ALA A 55 -24.46 -3.13 2.30
CA ALA A 55 -24.20 -3.19 0.86
C ALA A 55 -24.39 -1.82 0.18
N ARG A 56 -25.36 -1.03 0.66
CA ARG A 56 -25.62 0.33 0.20
C ARG A 56 -24.53 1.29 0.66
N GLU A 57 -24.07 1.20 1.90
CA GLU A 57 -22.94 1.99 2.43
C GLU A 57 -21.65 1.79 1.62
N ILE A 58 -21.33 0.54 1.23
CA ILE A 58 -20.18 0.24 0.37
C ILE A 58 -20.38 0.81 -1.04
N ALA A 59 -21.61 0.72 -1.57
CA ALA A 59 -21.94 1.28 -2.88
C ALA A 59 -21.85 2.80 -2.87
N ASP A 60 -22.32 3.45 -1.81
CA ASP A 60 -22.27 4.90 -1.62
C ASP A 60 -20.83 5.38 -1.41
N HIS A 61 -19.99 4.63 -0.68
CA HIS A 61 -18.55 4.89 -0.60
C HIS A 61 -17.84 4.80 -1.95
N ARG A 62 -18.37 4.02 -2.89
CA ARG A 62 -17.85 3.88 -4.25
C ARG A 62 -18.44 4.91 -5.21
N ALA A 63 -19.71 5.28 -5.03
CA ALA A 63 -20.46 6.20 -5.88
C ALA A 63 -20.27 7.66 -5.50
N ALA A 64 -19.90 7.95 -4.24
CA ALA A 64 -19.46 9.27 -3.85
C ALA A 64 -18.27 9.63 -4.74
N PRO A 65 -18.35 10.71 -5.55
CA PRO A 65 -17.17 11.22 -6.23
C PRO A 65 -16.15 11.43 -5.13
N ALA A 66 -14.97 10.83 -5.28
CA ALA A 66 -13.89 11.04 -4.34
C ALA A 66 -13.67 12.56 -4.29
N ALA A 67 -14.25 13.21 -3.27
CA ALA A 67 -14.00 14.62 -3.01
C ALA A 67 -12.48 14.74 -3.05
N PRO A 68 -11.90 15.65 -3.86
CA PRO A 68 -10.47 15.75 -3.96
C PRO A 68 -9.97 15.94 -2.53
N ARG A 69 -9.30 14.91 -2.02
CA ARG A 69 -8.77 14.90 -0.67
C ARG A 69 -7.79 16.06 -0.65
N SER A 70 -8.22 17.21 -0.12
CA SER A 70 -7.41 18.41 0.00
C SER A 70 -6.35 18.13 1.05
N GLY A 71 -5.31 17.41 0.66
CA GLY A 71 -4.28 16.91 1.53
C GLY A 71 -3.44 15.83 0.83
N PRO A 72 -2.10 15.86 0.98
CA PRO A 72 -1.24 14.84 0.39
C PRO A 72 -1.65 13.46 0.92
N THR A 73 -2.01 12.56 0.01
CA THR A 73 -2.39 11.19 0.36
C THR A 73 -1.20 10.46 0.98
N ALA A 74 -1.46 9.37 1.69
CA ALA A 74 -0.38 8.51 2.20
C ALA A 74 0.57 8.06 1.07
N HIS A 75 0.02 7.84 -0.13
CA HIS A 75 0.79 7.55 -1.33
C HIS A 75 1.68 8.72 -1.76
N ASP A 76 1.17 9.95 -1.78
CA ASP A 76 1.97 11.15 -2.11
C ASP A 76 3.11 11.37 -1.12
N ARG A 77 2.85 11.13 0.18
CA ARG A 77 3.89 11.20 1.23
C ARG A 77 4.96 10.13 1.00
N LEU A 78 4.57 8.93 0.61
CA LEU A 78 5.50 7.86 0.27
C LEU A 78 6.31 8.18 -0.99
N VAL A 79 5.68 8.71 -2.03
CA VAL A 79 6.35 9.15 -3.28
C VAL A 79 7.37 10.25 -2.99
N ALA A 80 6.99 11.27 -2.21
CA ALA A 80 7.90 12.35 -1.80
C ALA A 80 9.09 11.82 -0.98
N ARG A 81 8.84 10.89 -0.05
CA ARG A 81 9.90 10.23 0.74
C ARG A 81 10.81 9.38 -0.15
N ASN A 82 10.25 8.64 -1.10
CA ASN A 82 10.99 7.81 -2.04
C ASN A 82 11.88 8.66 -2.96
N ALA A 83 11.34 9.78 -3.46
CA ALA A 83 12.11 10.75 -4.25
C ALA A 83 13.31 11.30 -3.46
N LYS A 84 13.12 11.62 -2.17
CA LYS A 84 14.20 12.06 -1.27
C LYS A 84 15.25 10.97 -1.06
N LEU A 85 14.84 9.71 -0.87
CA LEU A 85 15.74 8.57 -0.74
C LEU A 85 16.54 8.33 -2.02
N ARG A 86 15.90 8.39 -3.19
CA ARG A 86 16.58 8.23 -4.49
C ARG A 86 17.61 9.32 -4.74
N ARG A 87 17.32 10.57 -4.37
CA ARG A 87 18.29 11.68 -4.44
C ARG A 87 19.52 11.41 -3.56
N ARG A 88 19.30 11.03 -2.29
CA ARG A 88 20.39 10.70 -1.36
C ARG A 88 21.20 9.49 -1.82
N ASN A 89 20.55 8.48 -2.36
CA ASN A 89 21.23 7.28 -2.85
C ASN A 89 22.13 7.60 -4.05
N ARG A 90 21.69 8.47 -4.98
CA ARG A 90 22.55 8.96 -6.08
C ARG A 90 23.75 9.73 -5.57
N GLU A 91 23.54 10.64 -4.62
CA GLU A 91 24.61 11.43 -4.01
C GLU A 91 25.67 10.53 -3.36
N LEU A 92 25.25 9.61 -2.50
CA LEU A 92 26.14 8.66 -1.84
C LEU A 92 26.88 7.77 -2.85
N THR A 93 26.20 7.34 -3.91
CA THR A 93 26.82 6.55 -4.98
C THR A 93 27.88 7.36 -5.72
N SER A 94 27.63 8.64 -5.98
CA SER A 94 28.60 9.53 -6.61
C SER A 94 29.83 9.75 -5.73
N GLN A 95 29.63 9.99 -4.44
CA GLN A 95 30.73 10.14 -3.48
C GLN A 95 31.56 8.87 -3.36
N LEU A 96 30.91 7.70 -3.33
CA LEU A 96 31.60 6.40 -3.34
C LEU A 96 32.42 6.21 -4.61
N ALA A 97 31.87 6.56 -5.78
CA ALA A 97 32.60 6.45 -7.05
C ALA A 97 33.87 7.30 -7.04
N VAL A 98 33.81 8.53 -6.53
CA VAL A 98 34.98 9.41 -6.40
C VAL A 98 35.98 8.85 -5.41
N ALA A 99 35.54 8.38 -4.23
CA ALA A 99 36.43 7.80 -3.23
C ALA A 99 37.14 6.54 -3.74
N VAL A 100 36.42 5.66 -4.45
CA VAL A 100 36.99 4.47 -5.08
C VAL A 100 38.03 4.86 -6.13
N ALA A 101 37.71 5.84 -7.00
CA ALA A 101 38.65 6.32 -8.01
C ALA A 101 39.92 6.90 -7.37
N GLN A 102 39.80 7.64 -6.26
CA GLN A 102 40.95 8.17 -5.52
C GLN A 102 41.79 7.05 -4.88
N ILE A 103 41.16 6.02 -4.31
CA ILE A 103 41.88 4.88 -3.75
C ILE A 103 42.63 4.13 -4.84
N GLN A 104 41.97 3.85 -5.97
CA GLN A 104 42.59 3.18 -7.11
C GLN A 104 43.74 4.01 -7.68
N PHE A 105 43.54 5.31 -7.87
CA PHE A 105 44.57 6.25 -8.33
C PHE A 105 45.77 6.30 -7.37
N ARG A 106 45.54 6.37 -6.05
CA ARG A 106 46.63 6.35 -5.06
C ARG A 106 47.36 5.01 -5.02
N HIS A 107 46.66 3.91 -5.31
CA HIS A 107 47.26 2.58 -5.37
C HIS A 107 48.10 2.38 -6.63
N SER A 108 47.66 2.89 -7.79
CA SER A 108 48.41 2.87 -9.04
C SER A 108 49.55 3.90 -9.08
N ALA A 109 49.43 5.01 -8.35
CA ALA A 109 50.46 6.04 -8.22
C ALA A 109 51.45 5.80 -7.06
N ARG A 110 51.52 4.58 -6.50
CA ARG A 110 52.68 4.16 -5.68
C ARG A 110 53.79 3.73 -6.64
N PRO A 111 54.79 4.58 -6.98
CA PRO A 111 55.98 4.08 -7.62
C PRO A 111 56.68 3.12 -6.66
N SER A 112 57.14 2.00 -7.19
CA SER A 112 58.17 1.15 -6.59
C SER A 112 59.37 1.99 -6.20
N SER A 113 59.33 2.58 -5.00
CA SER A 113 60.48 3.22 -4.39
C SER A 113 60.92 2.35 -3.21
N ARG A 114 61.73 1.35 -3.56
CA ARG A 114 62.72 0.61 -2.76
C ARG A 114 63.12 -0.61 -3.60
N ARG A 115 64.38 -0.95 -3.84
CA ARG A 115 65.74 -0.42 -3.60
C ARG A 115 66.59 -1.53 -4.28
N THR A 116 67.50 -1.22 -5.20
CA THR A 116 68.96 -1.42 -5.03
C THR A 116 69.35 -2.30 -3.85
#